data_AF-A0A382BPB8-F1
#
_entry.id   AF-A0A382BPB8-F1
#
_cell.length_a   1.000
_cell.length_b   1.000
_cell.length_c   1.000
_cell.angle_alpha   90.00
_cell.angle_beta   90.00
_cell.angle_gamma   90.00
#
_symmetry.space_group_name_H-M   'P 1'
#
loop_
_entity.id
_entity.type
_entity.pdbx_description
1 polymer ?
#
loop_
_entity_poly.entity_id
_entity_poly.type
_entity_poly.pdbx_seq_one_letter_code
_entity_poly.pdbx_strand_id
1 'polypeptide(L)'
;MRRETKCAIGTCWLAIWFGLATCALGQERTVYYTGFESEQDYDVEFTLIDQDGWLGEGNGGNGLMDNYFEDMGQQAYIGYWPPEEAAEPFTSLWRPVDGIGPEETRITVTMLMMIVDSTNDRRDDFRWTLYNDNVRRLMTLDFDNETRNINYALDDDVFLPTEYGFEHEAVYELKFVMDFASNSWTVSVGEEVLVDSKKLTTTGAALTFGDLGPSWIIRNPEAPGDNYMVFDEYRITAEIRDEIPETPPTLEWAGSLINGRAKLRLGGNATTNYTVEASDDLKNWTSIETTKLEDTWKEVLIDTRGHTQRFYRARAVD
;
A
#
# COMPACT_ATOMS: atom_id res chain seq x y z
N MET A 1 -22.46 -28.14 12.26
CA MET A 1 -21.83 -27.62 11.04
C MET A 1 -22.38 -26.24 10.78
N ARG A 2 -21.70 -25.19 11.27
CA ARG A 2 -21.98 -23.81 10.84
C ARG A 2 -21.35 -23.68 9.45
N ARG A 3 -22.16 -23.37 8.44
CA ARG A 3 -21.64 -22.87 7.16
C ARG A 3 -21.13 -21.46 7.43
N GLU A 4 -19.82 -21.30 7.52
CA GLU A 4 -19.21 -19.99 7.34
C GLU A 4 -19.54 -19.54 5.93
N THR A 5 -20.29 -18.44 5.83
CA THR A 5 -20.69 -17.86 4.56
C THR A 5 -19.56 -16.91 4.18
N LYS A 6 -18.65 -17.37 3.33
CA LYS A 6 -17.52 -16.56 2.85
C LYS A 6 -18.01 -15.53 1.83
N CYS A 7 -17.41 -14.34 1.83
CA CYS A 7 -17.63 -13.38 0.75
C CYS A 7 -16.79 -13.80 -0.46
N ALA A 8 -17.46 -14.17 -1.55
CA ALA A 8 -16.82 -14.25 -2.85
C ALA A 8 -16.67 -12.83 -3.39
N ILE A 9 -15.48 -12.46 -3.86
CA ILE A 9 -15.27 -11.20 -4.57
C ILE A 9 -15.97 -11.35 -5.93
N GLY A 10 -17.21 -10.87 -6.01
CA GLY A 10 -17.99 -10.87 -7.25
C GLY A 10 -17.51 -9.77 -8.19
N THR A 11 -17.46 -10.06 -9.49
CA THR A 11 -17.21 -9.13 -10.58
C THR A 11 -17.93 -7.79 -10.39
N CYS A 12 -17.16 -6.73 -10.15
CA CYS A 12 -17.68 -5.37 -10.07
C CYS A 12 -17.70 -4.73 -11.46
N TRP A 13 -18.88 -4.28 -11.88
CA TRP A 13 -19.04 -3.45 -13.07
C TRP A 13 -18.45 -2.06 -12.81
N LEU A 14 -17.54 -1.63 -13.69
CA LEU A 14 -16.94 -0.31 -13.69
C LEU A 14 -18.02 0.78 -13.65
N ALA A 15 -18.06 1.55 -12.56
CA ALA A 15 -18.76 2.83 -12.50
C ALA A 15 -17.82 3.85 -11.85
N ILE A 16 -17.06 4.55 -12.70
CA ILE A 16 -16.17 5.63 -12.26
C ILE A 16 -17.06 6.78 -11.76
N TRP A 17 -17.10 6.97 -10.44
CA TRP A 17 -17.66 8.15 -9.80
C TRP A 17 -16.52 9.02 -9.25
N PHE A 18 -16.29 10.18 -9.88
CA PHE A 18 -15.41 11.22 -9.34
C PHE A 18 -16.10 11.89 -8.15
N GLY A 19 -16.00 11.28 -6.97
CA GLY A 19 -16.19 11.96 -5.70
C GLY A 19 -14.92 12.74 -5.37
N LEU A 20 -15.00 14.08 -5.36
CA LEU A 20 -13.91 14.93 -4.88
C LEU A 20 -13.74 14.74 -3.36
N ALA A 21 -12.88 13.80 -2.96
CA ALA A 21 -12.23 13.82 -1.67
C ALA A 21 -11.03 14.76 -1.77
N THR A 22 -11.02 15.83 -0.97
CA THR A 22 -9.80 16.62 -0.75
C THR A 22 -8.85 15.77 0.10
N CYS A 23 -8.01 14.99 -0.55
CA CYS A 23 -6.77 14.50 0.04
C CYS A 23 -5.78 15.66 0.12
N ALA A 24 -4.96 15.68 1.17
CA ALA A 24 -3.72 16.44 1.14
C ALA A 24 -2.95 16.01 -0.13
N LEU A 25 -2.47 16.98 -0.91
CA LEU A 25 -1.70 16.69 -2.12
C LEU A 25 -0.28 16.31 -1.69
N GLY A 26 -0.09 15.08 -1.21
CA GLY A 26 1.24 14.50 -1.19
C GLY A 26 1.80 14.51 -2.61
N GLN A 27 3.08 14.83 -2.77
CA GLN A 27 3.73 14.77 -4.07
C GLN A 27 3.93 13.30 -4.44
N GLU A 28 2.96 12.72 -5.16
CA GLU A 28 3.06 11.39 -5.74
C GLU A 28 3.83 11.43 -7.06
N ARG A 29 4.72 10.46 -7.26
CA ARG A 29 5.34 10.19 -8.55
C ARG A 29 5.39 8.70 -8.85
N THR A 30 5.40 8.36 -10.13
CA THR A 30 5.69 6.99 -10.58
C THR A 30 7.19 6.72 -10.44
N VAL A 31 7.51 5.64 -9.73
CA VAL A 31 8.88 5.10 -9.60
C VAL A 31 9.16 4.13 -10.74
N TYR A 32 8.19 3.28 -11.04
CA TYR A 32 8.28 2.27 -12.09
C TYR A 32 6.90 1.95 -12.66
N TYR A 33 6.85 1.62 -13.95
CA TYR A 33 5.65 1.16 -14.63
C TYR A 33 6.03 0.27 -15.81
N THR A 34 5.32 -0.85 -15.96
CA THR A 34 5.37 -1.70 -17.14
C THR A 34 3.98 -2.25 -17.47
N GLY A 35 3.64 -2.26 -18.76
CA GLY A 35 2.56 -3.06 -19.35
C GLY A 35 3.11 -4.23 -20.16
N PHE A 36 4.41 -4.54 -20.01
CA PHE A 36 5.11 -5.65 -20.68
C PHE A 36 5.09 -5.64 -22.21
N GLU A 37 4.89 -4.46 -22.80
CA GLU A 37 4.74 -4.32 -24.24
C GLU A 37 6.09 -4.36 -24.98
N SER A 38 6.06 -4.78 -26.24
CA SER A 38 7.25 -4.80 -27.10
C SER A 38 7.93 -3.43 -27.25
N GLU A 39 7.16 -2.34 -27.19
CA GLU A 39 7.64 -0.96 -27.21
C GLU A 39 8.41 -0.57 -25.94
N GLN A 40 8.29 -1.36 -24.87
CA GLN A 40 9.06 -1.26 -23.63
C GLN A 40 10.25 -2.23 -23.62
N ASP A 41 10.68 -2.72 -24.79
CA ASP A 41 11.79 -3.64 -25.03
C ASP A 41 11.57 -5.06 -24.46
N TYR A 42 10.32 -5.44 -24.23
CA TYR A 42 9.97 -6.82 -23.87
C TYR A 42 9.83 -7.72 -25.09
N ASP A 43 10.29 -8.95 -24.98
CA ASP A 43 10.27 -9.95 -26.05
C ASP A 43 9.66 -11.26 -25.54
N VAL A 44 8.55 -11.65 -26.20
CA VAL A 44 7.76 -12.85 -25.88
C VAL A 44 8.53 -14.16 -26.12
N GLU A 45 9.62 -14.13 -26.88
CA GLU A 45 10.46 -15.30 -27.11
C GLU A 45 11.35 -15.65 -25.90
N PHE A 46 11.47 -14.76 -24.91
CA PHE A 46 12.34 -14.93 -23.74
C PHE A 46 11.57 -14.98 -22.41
N THR A 47 12.22 -15.52 -21.39
CA THR A 47 11.77 -15.47 -19.99
C THR A 47 11.67 -14.02 -19.52
N LEU A 48 10.79 -13.73 -18.55
CA LEU A 48 10.70 -12.38 -18.00
C LEU A 48 11.97 -12.02 -17.20
N ILE A 49 12.59 -13.02 -16.57
CA ILE A 49 13.92 -12.86 -15.95
C ILE A 49 14.90 -12.33 -17.00
N ASP A 50 15.69 -11.34 -16.59
CA ASP A 50 16.68 -10.60 -17.38
C ASP A 50 16.10 -9.60 -18.42
N GLN A 51 14.78 -9.39 -18.47
CA GLN A 51 14.15 -8.34 -19.28
C GLN A 51 13.85 -7.09 -18.44
N ASP A 52 14.24 -5.91 -18.94
CA ASP A 52 13.99 -4.60 -18.30
C ASP A 52 14.35 -4.54 -16.79
N GLY A 53 15.35 -5.32 -16.35
CA GLY A 53 15.78 -5.38 -14.95
C GLY A 53 14.93 -6.25 -14.03
N TRP A 54 13.99 -7.03 -14.56
CA TRP A 54 13.36 -8.11 -13.81
C TRP A 54 14.38 -9.19 -13.49
N LEU A 55 14.38 -9.61 -12.23
CA LEU A 55 15.23 -10.65 -11.69
C LEU A 55 14.33 -11.80 -11.21
N GLY A 56 14.93 -12.96 -11.01
CA GLY A 56 14.21 -14.10 -10.47
C GLY A 56 15.10 -15.13 -9.79
N GLU A 57 14.45 -15.99 -9.03
CA GLU A 57 15.01 -17.18 -8.40
C GLU A 57 14.13 -18.37 -8.79
N GLY A 58 14.79 -19.47 -9.15
CA GLY A 58 14.14 -20.64 -9.71
C GLY A 58 14.07 -20.62 -11.24
N ASN A 59 13.70 -21.76 -11.81
CA ASN A 59 13.64 -22.00 -13.25
C ASN A 59 12.27 -22.52 -13.74
N GLY A 60 11.24 -22.45 -12.89
CA GLY A 60 9.87 -22.63 -13.32
C GLY A 60 9.43 -21.58 -14.34
N GLY A 61 8.33 -21.89 -15.04
CA GLY A 61 7.84 -21.08 -16.15
C GLY A 61 7.64 -19.61 -15.75
N ASN A 62 8.20 -18.73 -16.55
CA ASN A 62 8.02 -17.29 -16.47
C ASN A 62 8.27 -16.68 -17.85
N GLY A 63 7.59 -15.59 -18.17
CA GLY A 63 7.69 -14.99 -19.49
C GLY A 63 6.51 -14.09 -19.78
N LEU A 64 6.22 -13.94 -21.07
CA LEU A 64 5.14 -13.12 -21.58
C LEU A 64 4.16 -13.97 -22.39
N MET A 65 2.91 -13.53 -22.46
CA MET A 65 1.82 -14.14 -23.22
C MET A 65 0.87 -13.05 -23.72
N ASP A 66 0.07 -13.36 -24.73
CA ASP A 66 -0.85 -12.37 -25.32
C ASP A 66 -2.32 -12.74 -25.06
N ASN A 67 -3.17 -11.71 -25.03
CA ASN A 67 -4.63 -11.81 -25.08
C ASN A 67 -5.30 -12.56 -23.91
N TYR A 68 -4.70 -12.53 -22.72
CA TYR A 68 -5.38 -12.96 -21.49
C TYR A 68 -6.23 -11.85 -20.90
N PHE A 69 -5.78 -10.60 -21.03
CA PHE A 69 -6.56 -9.42 -20.72
C PHE A 69 -7.05 -8.80 -22.04
N GLU A 70 -8.37 -8.70 -22.19
CA GLU A 70 -9.01 -8.22 -23.43
C GLU A 70 -8.50 -6.82 -23.77
N ASP A 71 -8.03 -6.64 -25.01
CA ASP A 71 -7.49 -5.38 -25.55
C ASP A 71 -6.23 -4.81 -24.82
N MET A 72 -5.45 -5.64 -24.12
CA MET A 72 -4.27 -5.20 -23.35
C MET A 72 -2.93 -5.80 -23.83
N GLY A 73 -2.83 -6.20 -25.09
CA GLY A 73 -1.53 -6.58 -25.67
C GLY A 73 -0.86 -7.79 -24.97
N GLN A 74 0.40 -7.60 -24.58
CA GLN A 74 1.22 -8.58 -23.85
C GLN A 74 0.96 -8.53 -22.34
N GLN A 75 1.03 -9.69 -21.66
CA GLN A 75 0.98 -9.81 -20.21
C GLN A 75 2.12 -10.69 -19.71
N ALA A 76 2.61 -10.42 -18.50
CA ALA A 76 3.57 -11.30 -17.85
C ALA A 76 2.90 -12.52 -17.20
N TYR A 77 3.63 -13.62 -17.06
CA TYR A 77 3.18 -14.78 -16.31
C TYR A 77 4.27 -15.43 -15.46
N ILE A 78 3.82 -16.18 -14.45
CA ILE A 78 4.63 -17.10 -13.66
C ILE A 78 3.84 -18.40 -13.39
N GLY A 79 4.51 -19.55 -13.49
CA GLY A 79 3.91 -20.89 -13.42
C GLY A 79 3.85 -21.58 -14.79
N TYR A 80 2.86 -22.45 -14.97
CA TYR A 80 2.58 -23.22 -16.19
C TYR A 80 3.61 -24.31 -16.53
N TRP A 81 4.86 -23.92 -16.77
CA TRP A 81 5.93 -24.86 -17.07
C TRP A 81 6.63 -25.31 -15.78
N PRO A 82 6.74 -26.62 -15.50
CA PRO A 82 7.43 -27.10 -14.32
C PRO A 82 8.92 -26.68 -14.33
N PRO A 83 9.54 -26.51 -13.15
CA PRO A 83 10.99 -26.32 -13.04
C PRO A 83 11.80 -27.39 -13.80
N GLU A 84 12.93 -27.00 -14.37
CA GLU A 84 13.86 -27.91 -15.06
C GLU A 84 14.53 -28.90 -14.07
N GLU A 85 14.80 -28.42 -12.86
CA GLU A 85 15.42 -29.22 -11.80
C GLU A 85 14.35 -29.93 -10.96
N ALA A 86 14.46 -31.25 -10.86
CA ALA A 86 13.57 -32.03 -10.02
C ALA A 86 13.74 -31.58 -8.55
N ALA A 87 12.61 -31.32 -7.88
CA ALA A 87 12.51 -30.88 -6.49
C ALA A 87 12.68 -29.37 -6.19
N GLU A 88 12.68 -28.49 -7.19
CA GLU A 88 12.61 -27.05 -6.95
C GLU A 88 11.24 -26.63 -6.35
N PRO A 89 11.18 -25.97 -5.17
CA PRO A 89 9.93 -25.73 -4.48
C PRO A 89 9.21 -24.41 -4.83
N PHE A 90 9.85 -23.52 -5.59
CA PHE A 90 9.26 -22.25 -5.98
C PHE A 90 9.97 -21.62 -7.17
N THR A 91 9.29 -20.68 -7.80
CA THR A 91 9.91 -19.67 -8.67
C THR A 91 9.42 -18.29 -8.23
N SER A 92 10.30 -17.31 -8.17
CA SER A 92 10.00 -15.95 -7.73
C SER A 92 10.54 -14.94 -8.72
N LEU A 93 9.79 -13.86 -8.94
CA LEU A 93 10.19 -12.75 -9.81
C LEU A 93 10.14 -11.46 -9.00
N TRP A 94 11.07 -10.55 -9.24
CA TRP A 94 11.05 -9.24 -8.62
C TRP A 94 11.70 -8.19 -9.51
N ARG A 95 11.29 -6.94 -9.31
CA ARG A 95 11.85 -5.78 -9.98
C ARG A 95 12.33 -4.78 -8.92
N PRO A 96 13.62 -4.81 -8.52
CA PRO A 96 14.15 -3.82 -7.59
C PRO A 96 13.98 -2.42 -8.17
N VAL A 97 13.70 -1.44 -7.34
CA VAL A 97 13.63 -0.03 -7.77
C VAL A 97 14.57 0.84 -6.94
N ASP A 98 15.27 1.72 -7.63
CA ASP A 98 16.17 2.69 -7.01
C ASP A 98 15.49 4.05 -6.87
N GLY A 99 16.09 4.91 -6.03
CA GLY A 99 15.76 6.33 -5.99
C GLY A 99 14.48 6.67 -5.24
N ILE A 100 13.97 5.78 -4.38
CA ILE A 100 13.00 6.12 -3.35
C ILE A 100 13.75 6.85 -2.22
N GLY A 101 13.39 8.11 -1.98
CA GLY A 101 13.98 8.96 -0.96
C GLY A 101 13.45 8.64 0.45
N PRO A 102 14.18 9.02 1.51
CA PRO A 102 13.77 8.75 2.89
C PRO A 102 12.46 9.43 3.31
N GLU A 103 12.08 10.53 2.64
CA GLU A 103 10.81 11.25 2.88
C GLU A 103 9.61 10.63 2.13
N GLU A 104 9.87 9.73 1.19
CA GLU A 104 8.83 9.03 0.42
C GLU A 104 8.32 7.82 1.21
N THR A 105 7.60 8.11 2.27
CA THR A 105 7.23 7.10 3.28
C THR A 105 6.02 6.26 2.89
N ARG A 106 5.29 6.63 1.83
CA ARG A 106 4.17 5.85 1.32
C ARG A 106 4.44 5.37 -0.09
N ILE A 107 4.40 4.05 -0.25
CA ILE A 107 4.55 3.37 -1.53
C ILE A 107 3.23 2.71 -1.89
N THR A 108 2.79 2.86 -3.12
CA THR A 108 1.63 2.16 -3.66
C THR A 108 2.09 1.27 -4.81
N VAL A 109 1.67 0.00 -4.80
CA VAL A 109 1.90 -0.93 -5.91
C VAL A 109 0.55 -1.40 -6.43
N THR A 110 0.29 -1.18 -7.72
CA THR A 110 -0.95 -1.61 -8.40
C THR A 110 -0.63 -2.52 -9.58
N MET A 111 -1.50 -3.49 -9.82
CA MET A 111 -1.39 -4.42 -10.95
C MET A 111 -2.77 -5.00 -11.29
N LEU A 112 -2.92 -5.47 -12.53
CA LEU A 112 -3.94 -6.45 -12.88
C LEU A 112 -3.36 -7.84 -12.68
N MET A 113 -4.18 -8.78 -12.21
CA MET A 113 -3.79 -10.19 -12.15
C MET A 113 -4.96 -11.15 -12.35
N MET A 114 -4.65 -12.36 -12.79
CA MET A 114 -5.56 -13.49 -12.94
C MET A 114 -4.80 -14.77 -12.57
N ILE A 115 -5.50 -15.76 -12.00
CA ILE A 115 -4.95 -17.10 -11.80
C ILE A 115 -5.75 -18.07 -12.68
N VAL A 116 -5.05 -18.84 -13.50
CA VAL A 116 -5.62 -19.92 -14.31
C VAL A 116 -5.43 -21.24 -13.55
N ASP A 117 -6.49 -22.02 -13.41
CA ASP A 117 -6.44 -23.31 -12.69
C ASP A 117 -5.67 -24.37 -13.48
N SER A 118 -5.23 -25.39 -12.76
CA SER A 118 -4.54 -26.54 -13.34
C SER A 118 -5.46 -27.41 -14.17
N THR A 119 -4.95 -27.98 -15.25
CA THR A 119 -5.62 -29.01 -16.05
C THR A 119 -5.28 -30.43 -15.59
N ASN A 120 -4.29 -30.56 -14.70
CA ASN A 120 -3.75 -31.84 -14.24
C ASN A 120 -4.13 -32.21 -12.78
N ASP A 121 -5.12 -31.51 -12.20
CA ASP A 121 -5.60 -31.67 -10.81
C ASP A 121 -4.53 -31.47 -9.72
N ARG A 122 -3.40 -30.84 -10.03
CA ARG A 122 -2.36 -30.48 -9.06
C ARG A 122 -2.29 -28.97 -8.98
N ARG A 123 -2.71 -28.40 -7.85
CA ARG A 123 -2.77 -26.94 -7.67
C ARG A 123 -1.60 -26.47 -6.85
N ASP A 124 -0.81 -25.59 -7.42
CA ASP A 124 0.25 -24.84 -6.75
C ASP A 124 -0.26 -23.44 -6.38
N ASP A 125 0.36 -22.80 -5.40
CA ASP A 125 -0.10 -21.50 -4.88
C ASP A 125 0.64 -20.34 -5.55
N PHE A 126 0.04 -19.15 -5.48
CA PHE A 126 0.69 -17.92 -5.92
C PHE A 126 0.74 -16.88 -4.81
N ARG A 127 1.84 -16.14 -4.76
CA ARG A 127 2.09 -15.15 -3.72
C ARG A 127 2.55 -13.84 -4.30
N TRP A 128 2.20 -12.75 -3.63
CA TRP A 128 2.86 -11.46 -3.76
C TRP A 128 3.59 -11.18 -2.46
N THR A 129 4.89 -10.95 -2.52
CA THR A 129 5.73 -10.80 -1.32
C THR A 129 6.49 -9.49 -1.36
N LEU A 130 6.42 -8.74 -0.26
CA LEU A 130 7.19 -7.52 -0.05
C LEU A 130 8.50 -7.84 0.67
N TYR A 131 9.61 -7.46 0.06
CA TYR A 131 10.93 -7.42 0.68
C TYR A 131 11.37 -5.97 0.88
N ASN A 132 12.09 -5.73 1.98
CA ASN A 132 12.79 -4.47 2.18
C ASN A 132 14.12 -4.43 1.41
N ASP A 133 14.78 -3.28 1.40
CA ASP A 133 16.08 -3.05 0.71
C ASP A 133 17.25 -3.91 1.24
N ASN A 134 17.06 -4.58 2.39
CA ASN A 134 17.99 -5.51 2.99
C ASN A 134 17.60 -6.98 2.75
N VAL A 135 16.70 -7.23 1.78
CA VAL A 135 16.21 -8.56 1.40
C VAL A 135 15.59 -9.29 2.60
N ARG A 136 14.89 -8.55 3.47
CA ARG A 136 14.07 -9.11 4.55
C ARG A 136 12.62 -9.05 4.14
N ARG A 137 11.97 -10.21 4.16
CA ARG A 137 10.53 -10.34 3.94
C ARG A 137 9.78 -9.57 5.02
N LEU A 138 8.87 -8.69 4.61
CA LEU A 138 8.00 -7.94 5.53
C LEU A 138 6.60 -8.57 5.58
N MET A 139 6.02 -8.81 4.41
CA MET A 139 4.70 -9.42 4.30
C MET A 139 4.56 -10.26 3.03
N THR A 140 3.53 -11.09 3.02
CA THR A 140 3.13 -11.93 1.90
C THR A 140 1.61 -11.93 1.82
N LEU A 141 1.06 -11.74 0.62
CA LEU A 141 -0.31 -12.10 0.26
C LEU A 141 -0.27 -13.43 -0.50
N ASP A 142 -1.11 -14.38 -0.13
CA ASP A 142 -1.10 -15.75 -0.63
C ASP A 142 -2.47 -16.14 -1.17
N PHE A 143 -2.48 -16.57 -2.42
CA PHE A 143 -3.61 -17.13 -3.12
C PHE A 143 -3.47 -18.64 -3.06
N ASP A 144 -4.07 -19.25 -2.03
CA ASP A 144 -4.10 -20.70 -1.84
C ASP A 144 -5.00 -21.29 -2.91
N ASN A 145 -4.39 -21.93 -3.92
CA ASN A 145 -5.08 -22.32 -5.13
C ASN A 145 -5.94 -23.58 -4.92
N GLU A 146 -5.57 -24.40 -3.95
CA GLU A 146 -6.32 -25.61 -3.57
C GLU A 146 -7.66 -25.27 -2.89
N THR A 147 -7.67 -24.27 -2.02
CA THR A 147 -8.83 -23.88 -1.22
C THR A 147 -9.54 -22.64 -1.73
N ARG A 148 -8.91 -21.91 -2.67
CA ARG A 148 -9.33 -20.59 -3.19
C ARG A 148 -9.42 -19.52 -2.12
N ASN A 149 -8.68 -19.66 -1.02
CA ASN A 149 -8.63 -18.66 0.04
C ASN A 149 -7.51 -17.66 -0.24
N ILE A 150 -7.75 -16.40 0.14
CA ILE A 150 -6.70 -15.40 0.21
C ILE A 150 -6.24 -15.30 1.66
N ASN A 151 -4.95 -15.52 1.88
CA ASN A 151 -4.30 -15.43 3.18
C ASN A 151 -3.23 -14.33 3.15
N TYR A 152 -2.78 -13.90 4.32
CA TYR A 152 -1.57 -13.09 4.43
C TYR A 152 -0.68 -13.63 5.55
N ALA A 153 0.62 -13.39 5.43
CA ALA A 153 1.58 -13.62 6.49
C ALA A 153 2.48 -12.40 6.65
N LEU A 154 2.87 -12.10 7.90
CA LEU A 154 3.90 -11.12 8.19
C LEU A 154 5.25 -11.83 8.32
N ASP A 155 6.29 -11.12 8.74
CA ASP A 155 7.65 -11.59 8.99
C ASP A 155 7.80 -12.63 10.13
N ASP A 156 6.69 -13.10 10.71
CA ASP A 156 6.62 -14.21 11.67
C ASP A 156 6.22 -15.55 11.05
N ASP A 157 6.01 -15.58 9.72
CA ASP A 157 5.58 -16.75 8.92
C ASP A 157 4.22 -17.34 9.32
N VAL A 158 3.41 -16.61 10.08
CA VAL A 158 2.06 -17.06 10.46
C VAL A 158 1.05 -16.62 9.41
N PHE A 159 0.51 -17.59 8.66
CA PHE A 159 -0.57 -17.33 7.71
C PHE A 159 -1.91 -17.15 8.43
N LEU A 160 -2.57 -16.05 8.13
CA LEU A 160 -3.87 -15.66 8.63
C LEU A 160 -4.84 -15.47 7.46
N PRO A 161 -6.10 -15.91 7.60
CA PRO A 161 -7.10 -15.71 6.56
C PRO A 161 -7.45 -14.21 6.43
N THR A 162 -7.71 -13.78 5.20
CA THR A 162 -8.37 -12.48 4.93
C THR A 162 -9.89 -12.56 5.05
N GLU A 163 -10.44 -13.78 5.14
CA GLU A 163 -11.87 -14.12 5.00
C GLU A 163 -12.44 -13.96 3.57
N TYR A 164 -11.59 -13.58 2.60
CA TYR A 164 -11.92 -13.54 1.18
C TYR A 164 -11.36 -14.75 0.44
N GLY A 165 -11.99 -15.05 -0.69
CA GLY A 165 -11.49 -16.00 -1.67
C GLY A 165 -11.48 -15.39 -3.07
N PHE A 166 -10.89 -16.13 -4.01
CA PHE A 166 -10.81 -15.74 -5.40
C PHE A 166 -11.44 -16.80 -6.31
N GLU A 167 -11.74 -16.41 -7.54
CA GLU A 167 -12.19 -17.28 -8.61
C GLU A 167 -11.10 -17.32 -9.68
N HIS A 168 -10.91 -18.51 -10.25
CA HIS A 168 -10.02 -18.69 -11.40
C HIS A 168 -10.53 -17.91 -12.60
N GLU A 169 -9.61 -17.48 -13.47
CA GLU A 169 -9.89 -16.73 -14.70
C GLU A 169 -10.61 -15.37 -14.50
N ALA A 170 -10.80 -14.94 -13.25
CA ALA A 170 -11.25 -13.59 -12.94
C ALA A 170 -10.05 -12.63 -12.94
N VAL A 171 -10.25 -11.46 -13.54
CA VAL A 171 -9.27 -10.36 -13.51
C VAL A 171 -9.50 -9.52 -12.26
N TYR A 172 -8.43 -9.29 -11.51
CA TYR A 172 -8.42 -8.50 -10.29
C TYR A 172 -7.47 -7.31 -10.41
N GLU A 173 -7.96 -6.12 -10.09
CA GLU A 173 -7.12 -4.94 -9.85
C GLU A 173 -6.64 -4.97 -8.40
N LEU A 174 -5.42 -5.43 -8.20
CA LEU A 174 -4.81 -5.54 -6.87
C LEU A 174 -4.06 -4.25 -6.55
N LYS A 175 -4.24 -3.73 -5.34
CA LYS A 175 -3.58 -2.52 -4.86
C LYS A 175 -3.02 -2.72 -3.47
N PHE A 176 -1.70 -2.63 -3.34
CA PHE A 176 -1.00 -2.54 -2.06
C PHE A 176 -0.69 -1.09 -1.74
N VAL A 177 -1.00 -0.67 -0.53
CA VAL A 177 -0.56 0.62 0.02
C VAL A 177 0.27 0.33 1.25
N MET A 178 1.55 0.70 1.20
CA MET A 178 2.52 0.52 2.27
C MET A 178 2.91 1.89 2.80
N ASP A 179 2.71 2.12 4.09
CA ASP A 179 3.07 3.34 4.77
C ASP A 179 4.14 3.01 5.82
N PHE A 180 5.39 3.21 5.43
CA PHE A 180 6.57 2.88 6.21
C PHE A 180 6.72 3.79 7.44
N ALA A 181 6.26 5.04 7.37
CA ALA A 181 6.25 5.95 8.52
C ALA A 181 5.32 5.46 9.63
N SER A 182 4.15 4.92 9.26
CA SER A 182 3.17 4.39 10.22
C SER A 182 3.35 2.90 10.53
N ASN A 183 4.32 2.22 9.89
CA ASN A 183 4.46 0.77 9.93
C ASN A 183 3.12 0.09 9.61
N SER A 184 2.49 0.47 8.50
CA SER A 184 1.21 -0.11 8.11
C SER A 184 1.16 -0.50 6.65
N TRP A 185 0.32 -1.48 6.34
CA TRP A 185 -0.04 -1.81 4.97
C TRP A 185 -1.51 -2.19 4.87
N THR A 186 -2.04 -1.94 3.68
CA THR A 186 -3.39 -2.28 3.27
C THR A 186 -3.30 -2.94 1.89
N VAL A 187 -4.15 -3.94 1.65
CA VAL A 187 -4.37 -4.45 0.29
C VAL A 187 -5.85 -4.48 -0.04
N SER A 188 -6.18 -4.06 -1.26
CA SER A 188 -7.54 -4.07 -1.79
C SER A 188 -7.60 -4.69 -3.18
N VAL A 189 -8.78 -5.18 -3.54
CA VAL A 189 -9.15 -5.57 -4.90
C VAL A 189 -10.23 -4.62 -5.37
N GLY A 190 -9.92 -3.77 -6.34
CA GLY A 190 -10.72 -2.60 -6.66
C GLY A 190 -10.98 -1.75 -5.40
N GLU A 191 -12.25 -1.53 -5.07
CA GLU A 191 -12.65 -0.78 -3.86
C GLU A 191 -12.74 -1.64 -2.58
N GLU A 192 -12.68 -2.97 -2.70
CA GLU A 192 -12.87 -3.88 -1.56
C GLU A 192 -11.55 -4.11 -0.82
N VAL A 193 -11.51 -3.78 0.48
CA VAL A 193 -10.31 -3.94 1.31
C VAL A 193 -10.21 -5.35 1.86
N LEU A 194 -9.18 -6.10 1.48
CA LEU A 194 -8.94 -7.47 1.96
C LEU A 194 -8.17 -7.48 3.28
N VAL A 195 -7.19 -6.58 3.41
CA VAL A 195 -6.39 -6.38 4.63
C VAL A 195 -6.34 -4.91 4.93
N ASP A 196 -6.78 -4.52 6.12
CA ASP A 196 -6.87 -3.12 6.54
C ASP A 196 -5.78 -2.78 7.58
N SER A 197 -4.87 -1.89 7.20
CA SER A 197 -3.90 -1.20 8.06
C SER A 197 -3.16 -2.12 9.05
N LYS A 198 -2.73 -3.30 8.60
CA LYS A 198 -1.93 -4.24 9.42
C LYS A 198 -0.48 -3.75 9.52
N LYS A 199 0.24 -4.22 10.54
CA LYS A 199 1.67 -3.91 10.67
C LYS A 199 2.46 -4.50 9.51
N LEU A 200 3.46 -3.77 9.02
CA LEU A 200 4.42 -4.26 8.01
C LEU A 200 5.44 -5.23 8.61
N THR A 201 5.83 -5.01 9.87
CA THR A 201 6.75 -5.89 10.60
C THR A 201 6.30 -6.12 12.03
N THR A 202 6.45 -7.37 12.48
CA THR A 202 6.27 -7.80 13.88
C THR A 202 7.59 -8.01 14.59
N THR A 203 8.68 -8.20 13.84
CA THR A 203 10.02 -8.51 14.38
C THR A 203 10.92 -7.27 14.51
N GLY A 204 10.52 -6.14 13.93
CA GLY A 204 11.30 -4.90 13.93
C GLY A 204 12.30 -4.81 12.77
N ALA A 205 12.02 -5.49 11.65
CA ALA A 205 12.78 -5.33 10.42
C ALA A 205 12.77 -3.87 9.94
N ALA A 206 13.80 -3.48 9.17
CA ALA A 206 13.87 -2.13 8.62
C ALA A 206 12.66 -1.86 7.71
N LEU A 207 12.05 -0.69 7.90
CA LEU A 207 10.86 -0.23 7.17
C LEU A 207 11.30 0.56 5.95
N THR A 208 11.72 -0.16 4.93
CA THR A 208 12.16 0.33 3.63
C THR A 208 11.53 -0.51 2.53
N PHE A 209 11.35 0.06 1.34
CA PHE A 209 10.87 -0.68 0.18
C PHE A 209 12.06 -1.24 -0.61
N GLY A 210 12.05 -2.55 -0.90
CA GLY A 210 12.98 -3.18 -1.83
C GLY A 210 12.24 -3.54 -3.12
N ASP A 211 11.29 -4.46 -3.02
CA ASP A 211 10.46 -4.94 -4.13
C ASP A 211 9.14 -5.56 -3.62
N LEU A 212 8.15 -5.63 -4.51
CA LEU A 212 6.93 -6.41 -4.32
C LEU A 212 6.73 -7.30 -5.54
N GLY A 213 7.04 -8.58 -5.42
CA GLY A 213 7.13 -9.49 -6.56
C GLY A 213 6.22 -10.72 -6.46
N PRO A 214 5.82 -11.32 -7.60
CA PRO A 214 5.03 -12.54 -7.60
C PRO A 214 5.92 -13.77 -7.36
N SER A 215 5.34 -14.84 -6.85
CA SER A 215 5.99 -16.13 -6.67
C SER A 215 5.01 -17.27 -6.90
N TRP A 216 5.49 -18.32 -7.56
CA TRP A 216 4.82 -19.59 -7.74
C TRP A 216 5.37 -20.58 -6.72
N ILE A 217 4.51 -21.10 -5.85
CA ILE A 217 4.89 -21.99 -4.75
C ILE A 217 4.39 -23.40 -5.05
N ILE A 218 5.33 -24.30 -5.29
CA ILE A 218 5.05 -25.63 -5.79
C ILE A 218 4.76 -26.56 -4.61
N ARG A 219 3.53 -27.05 -4.51
CA ARG A 219 3.09 -27.90 -3.39
C ARG A 219 3.72 -29.28 -3.44
N ASN A 220 3.90 -29.82 -4.65
CA ASN A 220 4.56 -31.09 -4.87
C ASN A 220 5.65 -30.93 -5.95
N PRO A 221 6.90 -30.63 -5.57
CA PRO A 221 7.99 -30.41 -6.51
C PRO A 221 8.32 -31.59 -7.46
N GLU A 222 7.92 -32.81 -7.10
CA GLU A 222 8.07 -33.99 -7.99
C GLU A 222 6.94 -34.10 -9.02
N ALA A 223 5.87 -33.35 -8.82
CA ALA A 223 4.67 -33.36 -9.63
C ALA A 223 3.97 -31.98 -9.56
N PRO A 224 4.57 -30.92 -10.14
CA PRO A 224 3.99 -29.58 -10.14
C PRO A 224 2.64 -29.54 -10.87
N GLY A 225 1.85 -28.52 -10.53
CA GLY A 225 0.71 -28.08 -11.29
C GLY A 225 1.10 -27.43 -12.61
N ASP A 226 0.12 -27.27 -13.49
CA ASP A 226 0.22 -26.47 -14.71
C ASP A 226 -0.61 -25.18 -14.60
N ASN A 227 -1.03 -24.80 -13.38
CA ASN A 227 -1.59 -23.49 -13.09
C ASN A 227 -0.54 -22.38 -13.24
N TYR A 228 -1.01 -21.16 -13.52
CA TYR A 228 -0.16 -19.96 -13.65
C TYR A 228 -0.93 -18.71 -13.23
N MET A 229 -0.17 -17.71 -12.80
CA MET A 229 -0.65 -16.36 -12.60
C MET A 229 -0.22 -15.50 -13.77
N VAL A 230 -1.18 -14.75 -14.32
CA VAL A 230 -0.96 -13.71 -15.33
C VAL A 230 -1.07 -12.36 -14.64
N PHE A 231 -0.20 -11.42 -14.96
CA PHE A 231 -0.23 -10.07 -14.40
C PHE A 231 0.24 -9.00 -15.38
N ASP A 232 -0.28 -7.80 -15.21
CA ASP A 232 -0.05 -6.67 -16.12
C ASP A 232 -0.26 -5.33 -15.40
N GLU A 233 0.01 -4.21 -16.06
CA GLU A 233 -0.14 -2.84 -15.53
C GLU A 233 0.59 -2.65 -14.19
N TYR A 234 1.74 -3.31 -14.02
CA TYR A 234 2.50 -3.28 -12.79
C TYR A 234 3.13 -1.90 -12.60
N ARG A 235 2.69 -1.20 -11.55
CA ARG A 235 3.05 0.20 -11.27
C ARG A 235 3.43 0.37 -9.82
N ILE A 236 4.54 1.06 -9.60
CA ILE A 236 5.01 1.48 -8.28
C ILE A 236 4.98 3.01 -8.25
N THR A 237 4.28 3.59 -7.27
CA THR A 237 4.32 5.02 -6.97
C THR A 237 4.86 5.28 -5.58
N ALA A 238 5.52 6.41 -5.43
CA ALA A 238 6.04 6.90 -4.16
C ALA A 238 5.43 8.27 -3.86
N GLU A 239 5.01 8.46 -2.62
CA GLU A 239 4.42 9.69 -2.12
C GLU A 239 5.25 10.21 -0.95
N ILE A 240 5.67 11.47 -1.05
CA ILE A 240 6.10 12.23 0.12
C ILE A 240 4.85 12.59 0.90
N ARG A 241 4.78 12.13 2.14
CA ARG A 241 3.74 12.59 3.04
C ARG A 241 4.06 14.05 3.36
N ASP A 242 3.17 14.97 3.00
CA ASP A 242 3.20 16.31 3.62
C ASP A 242 3.22 16.09 5.12
N GLU A 243 4.25 16.59 5.81
CA GLU A 243 4.44 16.41 7.25
C GLU A 243 3.09 16.56 7.95
N ILE A 244 2.57 15.47 8.54
CA ILE A 244 1.69 15.67 9.68
C ILE A 244 2.63 16.25 10.73
N PRO A 245 2.42 17.49 11.23
CA PRO A 245 3.23 17.96 12.34
C PRO A 245 3.15 16.88 13.41
N GLU A 246 4.29 16.34 13.85
CA GLU A 246 4.39 15.14 14.71
C GLU A 246 3.60 15.26 16.03
N THR A 247 2.96 16.39 16.29
CA THR A 247 1.79 16.47 17.14
C THR A 247 0.87 17.59 16.61
N PRO A 248 -0.41 17.34 16.28
CA PRO A 248 -1.37 18.42 16.05
C PRO A 248 -1.33 19.38 17.25
N PRO A 249 -1.28 20.71 17.04
CA PRO A 249 -1.22 21.62 18.16
C PRO A 249 -2.49 21.46 19.01
N THR A 250 -2.30 21.33 20.31
CA THR A 250 -3.40 21.31 21.26
C THR A 250 -3.68 22.74 21.71
N LEU A 251 -4.96 23.10 21.82
CA LEU A 251 -5.37 24.40 22.33
C LEU A 251 -6.40 24.19 23.42
N GLU A 252 -6.02 24.51 24.65
CA GLU A 252 -6.85 24.29 25.82
C GLU A 252 -7.24 25.62 26.47
N TRP A 253 -8.43 25.66 27.07
CA TRP A 253 -8.83 26.79 27.89
C TRP A 253 -8.08 26.77 29.21
N ALA A 254 -7.24 27.78 29.45
CA ALA A 254 -6.44 27.90 30.68
C ALA A 254 -7.10 28.79 31.74
N GLY A 255 -8.15 29.54 31.38
CA GLY A 255 -8.98 30.29 32.31
C GLY A 255 -9.38 31.68 31.83
N SER A 256 -10.42 32.22 32.46
CA SER A 256 -10.86 33.61 32.27
C SER A 256 -10.05 34.55 33.16
N LEU A 257 -9.73 35.73 32.65
CA LEU A 257 -9.12 36.82 33.40
C LEU A 257 -10.14 37.93 33.68
N ILE A 258 -9.85 38.73 34.70
CA ILE A 258 -10.62 39.95 34.99
C ILE A 258 -10.52 40.90 33.78
N ASN A 259 -11.61 41.60 33.47
CA ASN A 259 -11.76 42.57 32.36
C ASN A 259 -11.93 41.98 30.95
N GLY A 260 -12.55 40.81 30.79
CA GLY A 260 -12.90 40.27 29.46
C GLY A 260 -11.68 39.83 28.65
N ARG A 261 -10.65 39.35 29.32
CA ARG A 261 -9.53 38.64 28.70
C ARG A 261 -9.57 37.19 29.14
N ALA A 262 -8.91 36.33 28.40
CA ALA A 262 -8.73 34.94 28.79
C ALA A 262 -7.35 34.42 28.38
N LYS A 263 -7.03 33.24 28.89
CA LYS A 263 -5.80 32.50 28.56
C LYS A 263 -6.15 31.21 27.84
N LEU A 264 -5.44 30.97 26.76
CA LEU A 264 -5.36 29.68 26.11
C LEU A 264 -3.98 29.08 26.39
N ARG A 265 -3.92 27.75 26.49
CA ARG A 265 -2.67 26.99 26.58
C ARG A 265 -2.46 26.27 25.26
N LEU A 266 -1.44 26.70 24.53
CA LEU A 266 -1.00 26.12 23.26
C LEU A 266 0.07 25.06 23.53
N GLY A 267 -0.14 23.85 23.05
CA GLY A 267 0.83 22.76 23.10
C GLY A 267 1.25 22.30 21.71
N GLY A 268 2.46 21.74 21.63
CA GLY A 268 3.07 21.31 20.38
C GLY A 268 4.54 20.95 20.59
N ASN A 269 5.25 20.68 19.50
CA ASN A 269 6.69 20.46 19.52
C ASN A 269 7.45 21.81 19.64
N ALA A 270 8.70 21.78 20.10
CA ALA A 270 9.52 22.98 20.23
C ALA A 270 10.18 23.43 18.91
N THR A 271 10.01 22.66 17.83
CA THR A 271 10.71 22.87 16.56
C THR A 271 9.86 23.61 15.51
N THR A 272 8.54 23.55 15.63
CA THR A 272 7.55 24.12 14.70
C THR A 272 7.03 25.48 15.19
N ASN A 273 6.72 26.39 14.26
CA ASN A 273 5.98 27.60 14.58
C ASN A 273 4.47 27.31 14.59
N TYR A 274 3.74 27.95 15.48
CA TYR A 274 2.31 27.79 15.59
C TYR A 274 1.61 29.14 15.51
N THR A 275 0.48 29.19 14.82
CA THR A 275 -0.41 30.35 14.78
C THR A 275 -1.72 30.02 15.49
N VAL A 276 -2.08 30.85 16.48
CA VAL A 276 -3.41 30.84 17.10
C VAL A 276 -4.32 31.78 16.33
N GLU A 277 -5.50 31.31 15.96
CA GLU A 277 -6.48 32.04 15.16
C GLU A 277 -7.83 32.10 15.88
N ALA A 278 -8.57 33.17 15.63
CA ALA A 278 -9.95 33.33 16.08
C ALA A 278 -10.91 33.51 14.91
N SER A 279 -12.13 33.03 15.10
CA SER A 279 -13.23 33.21 14.16
C SER A 279 -14.54 33.45 14.90
N ASP A 280 -15.39 34.29 14.32
CA ASP A 280 -16.74 34.54 14.82
C ASP A 280 -17.79 33.73 14.02
N ASP A 281 -17.39 33.09 12.89
CA ASP A 281 -18.29 32.41 11.94
C ASP A 281 -17.81 31.02 11.48
N LEU A 282 -16.67 30.53 12.00
CA LEU A 282 -15.96 29.29 11.61
C LEU A 282 -15.45 29.25 10.16
N LYS A 283 -15.63 30.31 9.38
CA LYS A 283 -15.24 30.39 7.96
C LYS A 283 -14.03 31.31 7.78
N ASN A 284 -14.10 32.51 8.35
CA ASN A 284 -13.06 33.51 8.29
C ASN A 284 -12.25 33.47 9.59
N TRP A 285 -10.95 33.20 9.47
CA TRP A 285 -10.04 33.07 10.61
C TRP A 285 -9.03 34.22 10.61
N THR A 286 -8.89 34.89 11.75
CA THR A 286 -7.94 35.98 11.94
C THR A 286 -6.83 35.52 12.88
N SER A 287 -5.58 35.70 12.48
CA SER A 287 -4.42 35.39 13.31
C SER A 287 -4.34 36.30 14.53
N ILE A 288 -4.16 35.71 15.70
CA ILE A 288 -3.97 36.40 16.98
C ILE A 288 -2.49 36.52 17.27
N GLU A 289 -1.77 35.39 17.23
CA GLU A 289 -0.36 35.31 17.57
C GLU A 289 0.29 34.16 16.80
N THR A 290 1.52 34.39 16.32
CA THR A 290 2.40 33.35 15.76
C THR A 290 3.63 33.24 16.65
N THR A 291 3.98 32.02 17.06
CA THR A 291 5.08 31.77 17.99
C THR A 291 5.67 30.39 17.82
N LYS A 292 6.96 30.28 18.13
CA LYS A 292 7.61 29.00 18.43
C LYS A 292 7.39 28.65 19.89
N LEU A 293 7.31 27.35 20.21
CA LEU A 293 7.33 26.89 21.59
C LEU A 293 8.79 26.72 22.03
N GLU A 294 9.16 27.26 23.19
CA GLU A 294 10.50 27.06 23.78
C GLU A 294 10.57 25.74 24.58
N ASP A 295 9.42 25.16 24.92
CA ASP A 295 9.22 23.90 25.65
C ASP A 295 7.92 23.24 25.12
N THR A 296 7.23 22.42 25.91
CA THR A 296 6.00 21.71 25.50
C THR A 296 4.74 22.57 25.44
N TRP A 297 4.70 23.73 26.13
CA TRP A 297 3.50 24.57 26.21
C TRP A 297 3.83 26.07 26.24
N LYS A 298 2.91 26.90 25.71
CA LYS A 298 2.91 28.36 25.84
C LYS A 298 1.51 28.90 26.18
N GLU A 299 1.46 29.91 27.05
CA GLU A 299 0.21 30.65 27.30
C GLU A 299 0.02 31.76 26.26
N VAL A 300 -1.18 31.84 25.69
CA VAL A 300 -1.60 32.89 24.76
C VAL A 300 -2.75 33.69 25.38
N LEU A 301 -2.59 35.01 25.43
CA LEU A 301 -3.59 35.93 25.96
C LEU A 301 -4.55 36.38 24.86
N ILE A 302 -5.84 36.22 25.09
CA ILE A 302 -6.91 36.60 24.15
C ILE A 302 -7.81 37.67 24.76
N ASP A 303 -8.30 38.59 23.92
CA ASP A 303 -9.34 39.57 24.28
C ASP A 303 -10.70 39.04 23.84
N THR A 304 -11.60 38.91 24.80
CA THR A 304 -12.98 38.44 24.60
C THR A 304 -14.00 39.58 24.66
N ARG A 305 -13.57 40.83 24.90
CA ARG A 305 -14.47 41.98 24.95
C ARG A 305 -15.08 42.27 23.57
N GLY A 306 -16.38 42.53 23.56
CA GLY A 306 -17.10 42.89 22.33
C GLY A 306 -17.41 41.71 21.41
N HIS A 307 -16.98 40.49 21.74
CA HIS A 307 -17.29 39.28 20.98
C HIS A 307 -18.31 38.44 21.74
N THR A 308 -19.54 38.32 21.21
CA THR A 308 -20.61 37.51 21.80
C THR A 308 -20.36 36.01 21.64
N GLN A 309 -19.61 35.63 20.60
CA GLN A 309 -19.18 34.25 20.33
C GLN A 309 -17.88 34.31 19.54
N ARG A 310 -16.89 33.51 19.95
CA ARG A 310 -15.59 33.42 19.27
C ARG A 310 -15.03 32.02 19.45
N PHE A 311 -14.59 31.43 18.34
CA PHE A 311 -13.95 30.13 18.28
C PHE A 311 -12.44 30.32 18.13
N TYR A 312 -11.66 29.40 18.69
CA TYR A 312 -10.20 29.45 18.63
C TYR A 312 -9.66 28.14 18.10
N ARG A 313 -8.62 28.22 17.27
CA ARG A 313 -7.85 27.07 16.82
C ARG A 313 -6.36 27.41 16.77
N ALA A 314 -5.54 26.38 16.79
CA ALA A 314 -4.12 26.49 16.52
C ALA A 314 -3.78 25.71 15.25
N ARG A 315 -2.80 26.19 14.48
CA ARG A 315 -2.24 25.46 13.34
C ARG A 315 -0.72 25.60 13.33
N ALA A 316 -0.05 24.56 12.85
CA ALA A 316 1.36 24.64 12.51
C ALA A 316 1.55 25.60 11.31
N VAL A 317 2.71 26.24 11.27
CA VAL A 317 3.19 27.07 10.15
C VAL A 317 4.69 26.78 9.98
N ASP A 318 5.08 26.56 8.74
CA ASP A 318 6.47 26.38 8.33
C ASP A 318 7.27 27.70 8.45
#